data_AF-U4L8E1-F1
#
_entry.id   AF-U4L8E1-F1
#
_cell.length_a   1.000
_cell.length_b   1.000
_cell.length_c   1.000
_cell.angle_alpha   90.00
_cell.angle_beta   90.00
_cell.angle_gamma   90.00
#
_symmetry.space_group_name_H-M   'P 1'
#
loop_
_entity.id
_entity.type
_entity.pdbx_description
1 polymer ?
#
loop_
_entity_poly.entity_id
_entity_poly.type
_entity_poly.pdbx_seq_one_letter_code
_entity_poly.pdbx_strand_id
1 'polypeptide(L)'
;MDLTDMGFTLSTDGVKVFKTRSQFNIWPVMLTNLNLPPSIRSLKRNQILCGFIPGPKNPKDIHAFLASLVTEFKDLQTGIVDVWNAHSI
;
A
#
# COMPACT_ATOMS: atom_id res chain seq x y z
N MET A 1 20.66 5.52 -2.30
CA MET A 1 19.46 4.82 -2.77
C MET A 1 19.96 3.94 -3.89
N ASP A 2 20.11 2.66 -3.59
CA ASP A 2 20.66 1.68 -4.52
C ASP A 2 19.63 1.36 -5.61
N LEU A 3 20.07 0.81 -6.75
CA LEU A 3 19.16 0.46 -7.85
C LEU A 3 18.12 -0.61 -7.45
N THR A 4 18.37 -1.33 -6.35
CA THR A 4 17.45 -2.28 -5.71
C THR A 4 16.38 -1.63 -4.84
N ASP A 5 16.58 -0.38 -4.41
CA ASP A 5 15.70 0.23 -3.42
C ASP A 5 14.31 0.50 -4.04
N MET A 6 13.27 0.02 -3.36
CA MET A 6 11.89 0.28 -3.76
C MET A 6 11.29 1.42 -2.94
N GLY A 7 10.83 2.46 -3.63
CA GLY A 7 10.11 3.57 -3.03
C GLY A 7 8.60 3.40 -3.19
N PHE A 8 7.83 3.64 -2.14
CA PHE A 8 6.36 3.62 -2.20
C PHE A 8 5.75 4.92 -1.67
N THR A 9 4.72 5.42 -2.37
CA THR A 9 3.78 6.38 -1.77
C THR A 9 2.60 5.61 -1.24
N LEU A 10 2.23 5.87 0.03
CA LEU A 10 1.04 5.33 0.66
C LEU A 10 -0.11 6.33 0.58
N SER A 11 -1.29 5.86 0.17
CA SER A 11 -2.53 6.64 0.24
C SER A 11 -3.63 5.85 0.93
N THR A 12 -4.35 6.51 1.82
CA THR A 12 -5.55 5.99 2.48
C THR A 12 -6.66 7.05 2.35
N ASP A 13 -7.67 6.78 1.52
CA ASP A 13 -8.81 7.68 1.33
C ASP A 13 -10.12 6.90 1.52
N GLY A 14 -11.17 7.56 1.99
CA GLY A 14 -12.47 6.94 2.24
C GLY A 14 -13.22 6.64 0.94
N VAL A 15 -13.54 5.36 0.70
CA VAL A 15 -14.28 4.91 -0.50
C VAL A 15 -15.65 4.36 -0.12
N LYS A 16 -16.66 4.73 -0.92
CA LYS A 16 -18.01 4.18 -0.82
C LYS A 16 -18.16 2.94 -1.70
N VAL A 17 -18.30 1.77 -1.08
CA VAL A 17 -18.32 0.46 -1.80
C VAL A 17 -19.69 0.11 -2.34
N PHE A 18 -20.76 0.50 -1.64
CA PHE A 18 -22.14 0.12 -1.99
C PHE A 18 -23.00 1.33 -2.34
N LYS A 19 -23.90 1.17 -3.32
CA LYS A 19 -24.92 2.17 -3.70
C LYS A 19 -26.11 2.22 -2.73
N THR A 20 -25.90 1.96 -1.44
CA THR A 20 -26.94 2.04 -0.40
C THR A 20 -26.98 3.43 0.25
N ARG A 21 -28.14 3.75 0.86
CA ARG A 21 -28.42 5.02 1.55
C ARG A 21 -27.71 5.11 2.93
N SER A 22 -27.23 3.99 3.47
CA SER A 22 -26.45 3.90 4.71
C SER A 22 -24.94 4.02 4.44
N GLN A 23 -24.26 4.85 5.24
CA GLN A 23 -22.81 5.11 5.15
C GLN A 23 -21.99 3.87 5.50
N PHE A 24 -21.19 3.37 4.56
CA PHE A 24 -20.01 2.56 4.88
C PHE A 24 -18.83 3.03 4.03
N ASN A 25 -17.83 3.59 4.74
CA ASN A 25 -16.64 4.28 4.22
C ASN A 25 -15.40 3.46 4.57
N ILE A 26 -15.08 2.43 3.80
CA ILE A 26 -13.79 1.74 4.00
C ILE A 26 -12.66 2.66 3.54
N TRP A 27 -11.47 2.53 4.13
CA TRP A 27 -10.29 3.24 3.63
C TRP A 27 -9.31 2.19 3.09
N PRO A 28 -9.24 1.97 1.77
CA PRO A 28 -8.19 1.14 1.20
C PRO A 28 -6.81 1.72 1.51
N VAL A 29 -5.90 0.86 1.94
CA VAL A 29 -4.47 1.16 2.04
C VAL A 29 -3.84 0.82 0.70
N MET A 30 -3.53 1.84 -0.09
CA MET A 30 -2.98 1.70 -1.43
C MET A 30 -1.51 2.14 -1.45
N LEU A 31 -0.66 1.41 -2.18
CA LEU A 31 0.71 1.79 -2.48
C LEU A 31 0.89 2.07 -3.96
N THR A 32 1.62 3.15 -4.27
CA THR A 32 2.15 3.45 -5.60
C THR A 32 3.65 3.18 -5.62
N ASN A 33 4.11 2.30 -6.52
CA ASN A 33 5.53 2.08 -6.74
C ASN A 33 6.16 3.30 -7.45
N LEU A 34 7.12 3.95 -6.78
CA LEU A 34 7.82 5.13 -7.27
C LEU A 34 8.97 4.81 -8.25
N ASN A 35 9.38 3.55 -8.35
CA ASN A 35 10.34 3.09 -9.35
C ASN A 35 9.72 3.04 -10.76
N LEU A 36 8.40 3.08 -10.88
CA LEU A 36 7.71 3.18 -12.16
C LEU A 36 7.70 4.62 -12.69
N PRO A 37 7.83 4.83 -14.01
CA PRO A 37 7.70 6.15 -14.62
C PRO A 37 6.38 6.86 -14.25
N PRO A 38 6.38 8.20 -14.06
CA PRO A 38 5.18 8.96 -13.70
C PRO A 38 3.99 8.74 -14.64
N SER A 39 4.24 8.48 -15.92
CA SER A 39 3.22 8.21 -16.94
C SER A 39 2.41 6.95 -16.68
N ILE A 40 2.95 5.97 -15.94
CA ILE A 40 2.30 4.68 -15.72
C ILE A 40 2.06 4.33 -14.25
N ARG A 41 2.76 4.93 -13.29
CA ARG A 41 2.68 4.52 -11.87
C ARG A 41 1.28 4.69 -11.26
N SER A 42 0.52 5.70 -11.69
CA SER A 42 -0.85 5.96 -11.20
C SER A 42 -1.93 5.17 -11.93
N LEU A 43 -1.58 4.32 -12.90
CA LEU A 43 -2.55 3.45 -13.57
C LEU A 43 -3.05 2.40 -12.58
N LYS A 44 -4.36 2.12 -12.59
CA LYS A 44 -5.01 1.20 -11.64
C LYS A 44 -4.31 -0.15 -11.50
N ARG A 45 -3.78 -0.70 -12.61
CA ARG A 45 -3.04 -1.98 -12.62
C ARG A 45 -1.69 -1.95 -11.90
N ASN A 46 -1.13 -0.76 -11.68
CA ASN A 46 0.16 -0.53 -11.03
C ASN A 46 0.01 -0.03 -9.59
N GLN A 47 -1.23 0.00 -9.08
CA GLN A 47 -1.54 0.31 -7.70
C GLN A 47 -1.64 -0.99 -6.91
N ILE A 48 -1.02 -1.02 -5.74
CA ILE A 48 -1.00 -2.21 -4.88
C ILE A 48 -1.99 -1.96 -3.74
N LEU A 49 -2.97 -2.85 -3.58
CA LEU A 49 -3.90 -2.80 -2.46
C LEU A 49 -3.36 -3.66 -1.32
N CYS A 50 -2.98 -3.04 -0.21
CA CYS A 50 -2.39 -3.72 0.95
C CYS A 50 -3.40 -4.08 2.03
N GLY A 51 -4.58 -3.46 2.03
CA GLY A 51 -5.61 -3.77 3.01
C GLY A 51 -6.74 -2.76 3.05
N PHE A 52 -7.64 -2.95 4.01
CA PHE A 52 -8.82 -2.13 4.21
C PHE A 52 -8.97 -1.74 5.68
N ILE A 53 -9.16 -0.45 5.95
CA ILE A 53 -9.53 0.05 7.26
C ILE A 53 -11.07 0.11 7.32
N PRO A 54 -11.72 -0.54 8.30
CA PRO A 54 -13.17 -0.52 8.43
C PRO A 54 -13.70 0.89 8.71
N GLY A 55 -14.74 1.28 7.96
CA GLY A 55 -15.50 2.51 8.17
C GLY A 55 -16.65 2.36 9.17
N PRO A 56 -17.53 3.38 9.30
CA PRO A 56 -17.61 4.61 8.50
C PRO A 56 -16.90 5.83 9.11
N LYS A 57 -16.43 5.73 10.35
CA LYS A 57 -15.71 6.80 11.06
C LYS A 57 -14.21 6.70 10.78
N ASN A 58 -13.50 7.81 10.96
CA ASN A 58 -12.04 7.79 10.95
C ASN A 58 -11.53 6.76 11.97
N PRO A 59 -10.48 5.99 11.64
CA PRO A 59 -9.85 5.12 12.61
C PRO A 59 -9.41 5.96 13.82
N LYS A 60 -9.71 5.47 15.03
CA LYS A 60 -9.24 6.13 16.26
C LYS A 60 -7.72 6.17 16.33
N ASP A 61 -7.10 5.10 15.81
CA ASP A 61 -5.67 4.97 15.68
C ASP A 61 -5.35 4.38 14.31
N ILE A 62 -4.84 5.21 13.40
CA ILE A 62 -4.38 4.77 12.07
C ILE A 62 -3.08 3.98 12.17
N HIS A 63 -2.27 4.22 13.20
CA HIS A 63 -0.98 3.55 13.38
C HIS A 63 -1.14 2.06 13.63
N ALA A 64 -2.20 1.65 14.33
CA ALA A 64 -2.54 0.23 14.51
C ALA A 64 -2.72 -0.51 13.17
N PHE A 65 -3.28 0.15 12.15
CA PHE A 65 -3.45 -0.45 10.81
C PHE A 65 -2.16 -0.40 9.98
N LEU A 66 -1.33 0.63 10.17
CA LEU A 66 -0.07 0.79 9.44
C LEU A 66 1.09 0.01 10.07
N ALA A 67 1.00 -0.38 11.34
CA ALA A 67 2.07 -1.10 12.05
C ALA A 67 2.41 -2.44 11.37
N SER A 68 1.40 -3.18 10.92
CA SER A 68 1.63 -4.41 10.15
C SER A 68 2.37 -4.13 8.85
N LEU A 69 1.98 -3.08 8.13
CA LEU A 69 2.64 -2.69 6.89
C LEU A 69 4.09 -2.24 7.11
N VAL A 70 4.36 -1.51 8.19
CA VAL A 70 5.74 -1.13 8.58
C VAL A 70 6.58 -2.35 8.91
N THR A 71 5.99 -3.37 9.54
CA THR A 71 6.68 -4.63 9.84
C THR A 71 7.07 -5.35 8.55
N GLU A 72 6.12 -5.50 7.62
CA GLU A 72 6.36 -6.06 6.27
C GLU A 72 7.43 -5.28 5.51
N PHE A 73 7.45 -3.94 5.60
CA PHE A 73 8.48 -3.12 4.97
C PHE A 73 9.88 -3.32 5.57
N LYS A 74 9.98 -3.60 6.87
CA LYS A 74 11.27 -3.94 7.50
C LYS A 74 11.77 -5.28 7.00
N ASP A 75 10.89 -6.26 6.87
CA ASP A 75 11.25 -7.59 6.34
C ASP A 75 11.68 -7.48 4.86
N LEU A 76 10.96 -6.70 4.06
CA LEU A 76 11.34 -6.33 2.69
C LEU A 76 12.71 -5.66 2.62
N GLN A 77 13.01 -4.73 3.54
CA GLN A 77 14.29 -4.05 3.58
C GLN A 77 15.45 -4.98 3.94
N THR A 78 15.23 -5.96 4.83
CA THR A 78 16.25 -6.96 5.18
C THR A 78 16.43 -8.03 4.10
N GLY A 79 15.50 -8.11 3.15
CA GLY A 79 15.46 -9.13 2.11
C GLY A 79 14.58 -10.31 2.52
N ILE A 80 13.84 -10.82 1.54
CA ILE A 80 12.96 -11.99 1.71
C ILE A 80 13.65 -13.19 1.06
N VAL A 81 13.66 -14.32 1.76
CA VAL A 81 14.17 -15.59 1.23
C VAL A 81 13.32 -16.09 0.08
N ASP A 82 13.92 -16.81 -0.87
CA ASP A 82 13.24 -17.40 -2.02
C ASP A 82 12.52 -16.40 -2.95
N VAL A 83 12.89 -15.12 -2.91
CA VAL A 83 12.40 -14.09 -3.84
C VAL A 83 13.47 -13.78 -4.89
N TRP A 84 13.03 -13.63 -6.14
CA TRP A 84 13.92 -13.25 -7.23
C TRP A 84 14.53 -11.86 -6.98
N ASN A 85 15.85 -11.78 -7.02
CA ASN A 85 16.62 -10.55 -6.94
C ASN A 85 17.44 -10.37 -8.22
N ALA A 86 17.27 -9.24 -8.90
CA ALA A 86 17.99 -8.91 -10.13
C ALA A 86 19.52 -8.83 -9.95
N HIS A 87 20.01 -8.60 -8.73
CA HIS A 87 21.43 -8.51 -8.40
C HIS A 87 22.07 -9.86 -8.05
N SER A 88 21.30 -10.94 -7.99
CA SER A 88 21.82 -12.28 -7.69
C SER A 88 22.34 -13.02 -8.94
N ILE A 89 22.77 -12.26 -9.97
CA ILE A 89 23.36 -12.77 -11.22
C ILE A 89 24.76 -12.18 -11.40
#